data_AF-A0A437MRM4-F1
#
_entry.id   AF-A0A437MRM4-F1
#
_cell.length_a   1.000
_cell.length_b   1.000
_cell.length_c   1.000
_cell.angle_alpha   90.00
_cell.angle_beta   90.00
_cell.angle_gamma   90.00
#
_symmetry.space_group_name_H-M   'P 1'
#
loop_
_entity.id
_entity.type
_entity.pdbx_description
1 polymer ?
#
loop_
_entity_poly.entity_id
_entity_poly.type
_entity_poly.pdbx_seq_one_letter_code
_entity_poly.pdbx_strand_id
1 'polypeptide(L)'
;MKLHYRILWIDDQIEDYIDLGIKSEFEAYLSSLGFKPTVQTFENGKKAEEAIQTVNFDLILSDYNIQGGDDQGDVLIQKIRDGGVFTEVLFYSAQSNFEEIAKSLYRDRVSFFSLINDEGMREFRERVFRLIRLTIAKLQELNSIRGLVMAETSELDNTVVDILTTFFSEQSDEAASLRTYIIKAIKESTKGNQDRAAKLDDFESATILKERIFDADKKARAIGKLLNIKKLDQQDPFKNFYDNYKTDVIDKRNDLAHAKSDTIDGVEYLILSRKDGEHPEKFDQEKCIEIRKNLQKHADILKKIREVTLPLPS
;
A
#
# COMPACT_ATOMS: atom_id res chain seq x y z
N MET A 1 3.50 -5.08 6.94
CA MET A 1 2.41 -5.01 5.95
C MET A 1 2.81 -4.05 4.84
N LYS A 2 2.42 -4.30 3.57
CA LYS A 2 2.66 -3.41 2.42
C LYS A 2 1.33 -3.03 1.80
N LEU A 3 1.23 -1.88 1.11
CA LEU A 3 0.01 -1.51 0.38
C LEU A 3 -0.31 -2.41 -0.82
N HIS A 4 0.62 -3.27 -1.24
CA HIS A 4 0.43 -4.17 -2.37
C HIS A 4 -0.20 -5.48 -1.91
N TYR A 5 -1.24 -5.93 -2.63
CA TYR A 5 -1.81 -7.28 -2.47
C TYR A 5 -1.62 -8.05 -3.77
N ARG A 6 -0.87 -9.16 -3.72
CA ARG A 6 -0.46 -9.91 -4.90
C ARG A 6 -1.16 -11.26 -4.95
N ILE A 7 -1.85 -11.50 -6.06
CA ILE A 7 -2.44 -12.79 -6.41
C ILE A 7 -1.60 -13.40 -7.51
N LEU A 8 -1.21 -14.65 -7.36
CA LEU A 8 -0.70 -15.47 -8.45
C LEU A 8 -1.83 -16.38 -8.92
N TRP A 9 -2.05 -16.46 -10.24
CA TRP A 9 -3.15 -17.23 -10.82
C TRP A 9 -2.64 -18.10 -11.98
N ILE A 10 -2.77 -19.42 -11.84
CA ILE A 10 -2.30 -20.41 -12.82
C ILE A 10 -3.50 -21.15 -13.40
N ASP A 11 -3.67 -21.11 -14.71
CA ASP A 11 -4.73 -21.81 -15.44
C ASP A 11 -4.31 -21.94 -16.91
N ASP A 12 -4.44 -23.12 -17.52
CA ASP A 12 -4.09 -23.30 -18.93
C ASP A 12 -5.05 -22.56 -19.88
N GLN A 13 -6.23 -22.18 -19.38
CA GLN A 13 -7.24 -21.35 -20.03
C GLN A 13 -7.34 -19.94 -19.41
N ILE A 14 -6.26 -19.43 -18.80
CA ILE A 14 -6.30 -18.15 -18.07
C ILE A 14 -6.80 -16.96 -18.90
N GLU A 15 -6.56 -16.97 -20.21
CA GLU A 15 -7.03 -15.92 -21.13
C GLU A 15 -8.58 -15.85 -21.17
N ASP A 16 -9.29 -16.97 -21.06
CA ASP A 16 -10.76 -16.98 -21.02
C ASP A 16 -11.28 -16.21 -19.78
N TYR A 17 -10.62 -16.38 -18.63
CA TYR A 17 -10.98 -15.67 -17.40
C TYR A 17 -10.64 -14.17 -17.46
N ILE A 18 -9.57 -13.81 -18.19
CA ILE A 18 -9.19 -12.42 -18.42
C ILE A 18 -10.23 -11.76 -19.34
N ASP A 19 -10.61 -12.40 -20.44
CA ASP A 19 -11.59 -11.91 -21.40
C ASP A 19 -12.99 -11.75 -20.77
N LEU A 20 -13.35 -12.64 -19.86
CA LEU A 20 -14.58 -12.52 -19.04
C LEU A 20 -14.51 -11.41 -17.98
N GLY A 21 -13.37 -10.73 -17.82
CA GLY A 21 -13.18 -9.62 -16.89
C GLY A 21 -12.97 -10.03 -15.43
N ILE A 22 -12.75 -11.32 -15.14
CA ILE A 22 -12.67 -11.84 -13.77
C ILE A 22 -11.40 -11.32 -13.08
N LYS A 23 -10.28 -11.25 -13.81
CA LYS A 23 -9.05 -10.62 -13.31
C LYS A 23 -9.30 -9.18 -12.85
N SER A 24 -9.96 -8.39 -13.70
CA SER A 24 -10.32 -6.99 -13.40
C SER A 24 -11.26 -6.89 -12.21
N GLU A 25 -12.17 -7.85 -12.04
CA GLU A 25 -13.06 -7.93 -10.87
C GLU A 25 -12.26 -8.12 -9.57
N PHE A 26 -11.25 -8.99 -9.57
CA PHE A 26 -10.37 -9.21 -8.42
C PHE A 26 -9.53 -7.96 -8.08
N GLU A 27 -8.98 -7.30 -9.10
CA GLU A 27 -8.22 -6.07 -8.94
C GLU A 27 -9.11 -4.92 -8.42
N ALA A 28 -10.33 -4.80 -8.95
CA ALA A 28 -11.31 -3.82 -8.49
C ALA A 28 -11.73 -4.07 -7.04
N TYR A 29 -11.96 -5.33 -6.66
CA TYR A 29 -12.30 -5.68 -5.28
C TYR A 29 -11.17 -5.28 -4.31
N LEU A 30 -9.93 -5.65 -4.60
CA LEU A 30 -8.76 -5.28 -3.80
C LEU A 30 -8.55 -3.75 -3.74
N SER A 31 -8.75 -3.06 -4.85
CA SER A 31 -8.70 -1.59 -4.92
C SER A 31 -9.80 -0.93 -4.08
N SER A 32 -11.00 -1.51 -4.09
CA SER A 32 -12.13 -1.04 -3.26
C SER A 32 -11.80 -1.14 -1.77
N LEU A 33 -11.01 -2.16 -1.41
CA LEU A 33 -10.48 -2.35 -0.07
C LEU A 33 -9.27 -1.47 0.22
N GLY A 34 -8.75 -0.66 -0.71
CA GLY A 34 -7.60 0.21 -0.48
C GLY A 34 -6.25 -0.50 -0.57
N PHE A 35 -6.12 -1.59 -1.33
CA PHE A 35 -4.82 -2.15 -1.72
C PHE A 35 -4.43 -1.70 -3.13
N LYS A 36 -3.12 -1.82 -3.45
CA LYS A 36 -2.59 -1.79 -4.81
C LYS A 36 -2.57 -3.24 -5.32
N PRO A 37 -3.55 -3.66 -6.14
CA PRO A 37 -3.62 -5.04 -6.58
C PRO A 37 -2.53 -5.38 -7.57
N THR A 38 -2.13 -6.64 -7.62
CA THR A 38 -1.37 -7.22 -8.73
C THR A 38 -1.84 -8.65 -8.90
N VAL A 39 -2.51 -8.94 -10.01
CA VAL A 39 -2.88 -10.32 -10.37
C VAL A 39 -1.94 -10.79 -11.48
N GLN A 40 -0.98 -11.63 -11.11
CA GLN A 40 0.00 -12.18 -12.03
C GLN A 40 -0.48 -13.55 -12.52
N THR A 41 -0.66 -13.67 -13.83
CA THR A 41 -1.25 -14.83 -14.49
C THR A 41 -0.20 -15.70 -15.19
N PHE A 42 -0.40 -17.00 -15.19
CA PHE A 42 0.46 -17.98 -15.87
C PHE A 42 -0.36 -19.11 -16.49
N GLU A 43 -0.01 -19.49 -17.72
CA GLU A 43 -0.62 -20.64 -18.40
C GLU A 43 -0.04 -21.99 -17.96
N ASN A 44 1.12 -22.00 -17.30
CA ASN A 44 1.80 -23.23 -16.86
C ASN A 44 2.53 -23.07 -15.52
N GLY A 45 2.67 -24.20 -14.80
CA GLY A 45 3.26 -24.25 -13.47
C GLY A 45 4.73 -23.85 -13.41
N LYS A 46 5.53 -24.20 -14.43
CA LYS A 46 6.99 -23.96 -14.41
C LYS A 46 7.36 -22.47 -14.28
N LYS A 47 6.71 -21.58 -15.05
CA LYS A 47 6.95 -20.13 -14.93
C LYS A 47 6.42 -19.58 -13.59
N ALA A 48 5.33 -20.15 -13.09
CA ALA A 48 4.77 -19.75 -11.81
C ALA A 48 5.71 -20.10 -10.65
N GLU A 49 6.39 -21.25 -10.68
CA GLU A 49 7.37 -21.66 -9.66
C GLU A 49 8.50 -20.63 -9.48
N GLU A 50 9.08 -20.14 -10.59
CA GLU A 50 10.12 -19.11 -10.56
C GLU A 50 9.62 -17.80 -9.92
N ALA A 51 8.37 -17.42 -10.22
CA ALA A 51 7.77 -16.24 -9.62
C ALA A 51 7.50 -16.42 -8.12
N ILE A 52 7.03 -17.59 -7.69
CA ILE A 52 6.72 -17.88 -6.28
C ILE A 52 7.98 -17.79 -5.40
N GLN A 53 9.15 -18.14 -5.94
CA GLN A 53 10.42 -18.07 -5.20
C GLN A 53 10.96 -16.64 -5.07
N THR A 54 10.55 -15.72 -5.96
CA THR A 54 11.11 -14.36 -6.03
C THR A 54 10.13 -13.28 -5.55
N VAL A 55 8.84 -13.58 -5.55
CA VAL A 55 7.77 -12.65 -5.19
C VAL A 55 6.94 -13.24 -4.05
N ASN A 56 6.73 -12.43 -3.01
CA ASN A 56 5.81 -12.78 -1.93
C ASN A 56 4.37 -12.54 -2.38
N PHE A 57 3.63 -13.62 -2.64
CA PHE A 57 2.21 -13.60 -2.94
C PHE A 57 1.35 -13.74 -1.67
N ASP A 58 0.21 -13.07 -1.67
CA ASP A 58 -0.76 -13.07 -0.57
C ASP A 58 -1.86 -14.14 -0.79
N LEU A 59 -2.07 -14.57 -2.04
CA LEU A 59 -2.99 -15.63 -2.44
C LEU A 59 -2.50 -16.30 -3.72
N ILE A 60 -2.60 -17.63 -3.78
CA ILE A 60 -2.33 -18.42 -4.99
C ILE A 60 -3.64 -19.07 -5.44
N LEU A 61 -4.00 -18.87 -6.70
CA LEU A 61 -5.11 -19.52 -7.39
C LEU A 61 -4.53 -20.47 -8.44
N SER A 62 -5.04 -21.68 -8.52
CA SER A 62 -4.55 -22.66 -9.48
C SER A 62 -5.68 -23.56 -9.93
N ASP A 63 -5.82 -23.74 -11.24
CA ASP A 63 -6.52 -24.93 -11.73
C ASP A 63 -5.76 -26.17 -11.28
N TYR A 64 -6.49 -27.25 -11.02
CA TYR A 64 -5.91 -28.52 -10.61
C TYR A 64 -5.27 -29.27 -11.79
N ASN A 65 -5.75 -29.07 -13.02
CA ASN A 65 -5.34 -29.81 -14.22
C ASN A 65 -4.56 -28.93 -15.19
N ILE A 66 -3.51 -28.29 -14.70
CA ILE A 66 -2.63 -27.50 -15.56
C ILE A 66 -1.94 -28.45 -16.55
N GLN A 67 -2.11 -28.21 -17.86
CA GLN A 67 -1.49 -29.05 -18.89
C GLN A 67 0.03 -28.90 -18.89
N GLY A 68 0.75 -30.02 -18.74
CA GLY A 68 2.21 -30.04 -18.77
C GLY A 68 2.83 -31.24 -18.04
N GLY A 69 2.66 -32.45 -18.58
CA GLY A 69 3.56 -33.61 -18.41
C GLY A 69 3.72 -34.27 -17.03
N ASP A 70 3.96 -33.51 -15.96
CA ASP A 70 4.28 -33.98 -14.61
C ASP A 70 3.76 -33.04 -13.49
N ASP A 71 3.02 -31.97 -13.84
CA ASP A 71 2.61 -30.90 -12.93
C ASP A 71 1.08 -30.93 -12.65
N GLN A 72 0.60 -32.00 -12.02
CA GLN A 72 -0.71 -31.95 -11.37
C GLN A 72 -0.67 -30.93 -10.22
N GLY A 73 -1.82 -30.32 -9.88
CA GLY A 73 -1.89 -29.29 -8.84
C GLY A 73 -1.28 -29.72 -7.49
N ASP A 74 -1.31 -31.00 -7.16
CA ASP A 74 -0.68 -31.57 -5.96
C ASP A 74 0.85 -31.52 -5.98
N VAL A 75 1.48 -31.77 -7.13
CA VAL A 75 2.94 -31.66 -7.34
C VAL A 75 3.38 -30.21 -7.18
N LEU A 76 2.63 -29.28 -7.78
CA LEU A 76 2.88 -27.85 -7.62
C LEU A 76 2.81 -27.43 -6.14
N ILE A 77 1.79 -27.87 -5.38
CA ILE A 77 1.72 -27.57 -3.93
C ILE A 77 2.93 -28.10 -3.20
N GLN A 78 3.33 -29.34 -3.48
CA GLN A 78 4.48 -29.96 -2.81
C GLN A 78 5.72 -29.09 -3.02
N LYS A 79 6.00 -28.69 -4.26
CA LYS A 79 7.12 -27.81 -4.58
C LYS A 79 7.03 -26.44 -3.89
N ILE A 80 5.85 -25.82 -3.86
CA ILE A 80 5.61 -24.55 -3.15
C ILE A 80 5.92 -24.70 -1.65
N ARG A 81 5.44 -25.77 -1.02
CA ARG A 81 5.63 -26.02 0.41
C ARG A 81 7.07 -26.42 0.74
N ASP A 82 7.72 -27.23 -0.09
CA ASP A 82 9.13 -27.61 0.05
C ASP A 82 10.05 -26.39 -0.10
N GLY A 83 9.65 -25.41 -0.92
CA GLY A 83 10.29 -24.10 -1.00
C GLY A 83 10.05 -23.18 0.21
N GLY A 84 9.34 -23.65 1.24
CA GLY A 84 9.05 -22.87 2.46
C GLY A 84 7.94 -21.83 2.30
N VAL A 85 7.14 -21.89 1.23
CA VAL A 85 6.05 -20.93 0.98
C VAL A 85 4.74 -21.46 1.56
N PHE A 86 4.20 -20.77 2.56
CA PHE A 86 2.96 -21.13 3.27
C PHE A 86 1.81 -20.15 3.01
N THR A 87 1.82 -19.51 1.83
CA THR A 87 0.71 -18.69 1.33
C THR A 87 -0.54 -19.54 1.16
N GLU A 88 -1.71 -18.92 1.38
CA GLU A 88 -3.01 -19.53 1.17
C GLU A 88 -3.18 -19.90 -0.31
N VAL A 89 -3.61 -21.14 -0.59
CA VAL A 89 -3.81 -21.64 -1.94
C VAL A 89 -5.27 -22.05 -2.14
N LEU A 90 -5.87 -21.66 -3.26
CA LEU A 90 -7.15 -22.17 -3.73
C LEU A 90 -6.95 -22.98 -5.01
N PHE A 91 -7.11 -24.30 -4.91
CA PHE A 91 -7.30 -25.13 -6.09
C PHE A 91 -8.75 -25.15 -6.51
N TYR A 92 -8.97 -25.06 -7.80
CA TYR A 92 -10.27 -25.30 -8.39
C TYR A 92 -10.17 -26.28 -9.54
N SER A 93 -11.29 -26.90 -9.90
CA SER A 93 -11.35 -27.78 -11.07
C SER A 93 -12.78 -28.01 -11.53
N ALA A 94 -12.97 -28.21 -12.83
CA ALA A 94 -14.22 -28.67 -13.42
C ALA A 94 -14.36 -30.21 -13.48
N GLN A 95 -13.39 -30.97 -12.96
CA GLN A 95 -13.46 -32.43 -12.92
C GLN A 95 -14.57 -32.94 -12.00
N SER A 96 -15.37 -33.89 -12.50
CA SER A 96 -16.52 -34.45 -11.79
C SER A 96 -16.17 -35.15 -10.47
N ASN A 97 -14.97 -35.72 -10.37
CA ASN A 97 -14.45 -36.40 -9.19
C ASN A 97 -13.54 -35.50 -8.32
N PHE A 98 -13.45 -34.20 -8.60
CA PHE A 98 -12.50 -33.31 -7.91
C PHE A 98 -12.74 -33.23 -6.40
N GLU A 99 -13.99 -33.32 -5.93
CA GLU A 99 -14.28 -33.34 -4.49
C GLU A 99 -13.71 -34.58 -3.79
N GLU A 100 -13.63 -35.71 -4.47
CA GLU A 100 -13.02 -36.94 -3.94
C GLU A 100 -11.49 -36.82 -3.90
N ILE A 101 -10.91 -36.26 -4.96
CA ILE A 101 -9.48 -35.95 -5.05
C ILE A 101 -9.08 -34.96 -3.94
N ALA A 102 -9.86 -33.90 -3.73
CA ALA A 102 -9.61 -32.91 -2.69
C ALA A 102 -9.56 -33.52 -1.28
N LYS A 103 -10.38 -34.55 -1.01
CA LYS A 103 -10.38 -35.25 0.29
C LYS A 103 -9.11 -36.04 0.56
N SER A 104 -8.38 -36.49 -0.46
CA SER A 104 -7.10 -37.19 -0.28
C SER A 104 -5.90 -36.25 -0.27
N LEU A 105 -6.07 -35.01 -0.77
CA LEU A 105 -5.02 -34.00 -0.90
C LEU A 105 -5.00 -32.95 0.21
N TYR A 106 -5.66 -33.20 1.35
CA TYR A 106 -5.66 -32.25 2.47
C TYR A 106 -4.23 -31.88 2.88
N ARG A 107 -3.95 -30.57 2.80
CA ARG A 107 -2.66 -29.96 3.15
C ARG A 107 -2.90 -28.62 3.83
N ASP A 108 -1.91 -28.18 4.61
CA ASP A 108 -2.00 -26.92 5.32
C ASP A 108 -2.21 -25.73 4.38
N ARG A 109 -3.22 -24.90 4.70
CA ARG A 109 -3.56 -23.67 3.98
C ARG A 109 -3.90 -23.87 2.51
N VAL A 110 -4.50 -25.01 2.19
CA VAL A 110 -5.03 -25.33 0.87
C VAL A 110 -6.54 -25.48 0.96
N SER A 111 -7.24 -24.69 0.16
CA SER A 111 -8.67 -24.80 -0.09
C SER A 111 -8.90 -25.42 -1.46
N PHE A 112 -9.97 -26.21 -1.58
CA PHE A 112 -10.41 -26.81 -2.84
C PHE A 112 -11.82 -26.32 -3.20
N PHE A 113 -12.11 -26.16 -4.49
CA PHE A 113 -13.41 -25.74 -4.99
C PHE A 113 -13.78 -26.38 -6.34
N SER A 114 -14.96 -26.95 -6.47
CA SER A 114 -15.43 -27.58 -7.72
C SER A 114 -16.23 -26.58 -8.57
N LEU A 115 -15.99 -26.57 -9.88
CA LEU A 115 -16.64 -25.69 -10.86
C LEU A 115 -17.82 -26.35 -11.62
N ILE A 116 -18.28 -27.54 -11.20
CA ILE A 116 -19.24 -28.35 -11.98
C ILE A 116 -20.66 -27.76 -12.03
N ASN A 117 -21.06 -26.96 -11.04
CA ASN A 117 -22.41 -26.42 -10.96
C ASN A 117 -22.62 -25.20 -11.88
N ASP A 118 -23.86 -24.95 -12.29
CA ASP A 118 -24.23 -23.80 -13.14
C ASP A 118 -23.86 -22.44 -12.53
N GLU A 119 -23.69 -22.39 -11.20
CA GLU A 119 -23.29 -21.20 -10.44
C GLU A 119 -21.78 -21.18 -10.11
N GLY A 120 -20.99 -22.12 -10.64
CA GLY A 120 -19.60 -22.37 -10.24
C GLY A 120 -18.68 -21.17 -10.39
N MET A 121 -18.85 -20.38 -11.45
CA MET A 121 -18.09 -19.14 -11.63
C MET A 121 -18.45 -18.05 -10.61
N ARG A 122 -19.73 -17.95 -10.20
CA ARG A 122 -20.14 -17.00 -9.16
C ARG A 122 -19.57 -17.42 -7.81
N GLU A 123 -19.74 -18.69 -7.45
CA GLU A 123 -19.24 -19.24 -6.19
C GLU A 123 -17.71 -19.23 -6.10
N PHE A 124 -17.00 -19.48 -7.21
CA PHE A 124 -15.55 -19.37 -7.28
C PHE A 124 -15.09 -17.96 -6.90
N ARG A 125 -15.69 -16.92 -7.49
CA ARG A 125 -15.38 -15.52 -7.16
C ARG A 125 -15.64 -15.21 -5.69
N GLU A 126 -16.78 -15.65 -5.15
CA GLU A 126 -17.09 -15.47 -3.73
C GLU A 126 -16.08 -16.18 -2.82
N ARG A 127 -15.61 -17.36 -3.22
CA ARG A 127 -14.54 -18.11 -2.53
C ARG A 127 -13.24 -17.33 -2.50
N VAL A 128 -12.81 -16.79 -3.65
CA VAL A 128 -11.62 -15.93 -3.76
C VAL A 128 -11.76 -14.70 -2.87
N PHE A 129 -12.89 -13.98 -2.94
CA PHE A 129 -13.13 -12.82 -2.09
C PHE A 129 -13.14 -13.16 -0.60
N ARG A 130 -13.63 -14.35 -0.21
CA ARG A 130 -13.58 -14.81 1.17
C ARG A 130 -12.15 -15.05 1.64
N LEU A 131 -11.31 -15.68 0.82
CA LEU A 131 -9.90 -15.89 1.14
C LEU A 131 -9.15 -14.55 1.27
N ILE A 132 -9.41 -13.62 0.35
CA ILE A 132 -8.89 -12.25 0.44
C ILE A 132 -9.28 -11.60 1.77
N ARG A 133 -10.56 -11.66 2.16
CA ARG A 133 -11.02 -11.12 3.45
C ARG A 133 -10.34 -11.78 4.65
N LEU A 134 -10.13 -13.09 4.62
CA LEU A 134 -9.45 -13.81 5.70
C LEU A 134 -7.99 -13.37 5.84
N THR A 135 -7.27 -13.23 4.74
CA THR A 135 -5.89 -12.71 4.74
C THR A 135 -5.85 -11.28 5.27
N ILE A 136 -6.79 -10.43 4.82
CA ILE A 136 -6.84 -9.01 5.21
C ILE A 136 -7.26 -8.82 6.67
N ALA A 137 -8.18 -9.62 7.21
CA ALA A 137 -8.66 -9.46 8.58
C ALA A 137 -7.52 -9.50 9.61
N LYS A 138 -6.55 -10.41 9.44
CA LYS A 138 -5.35 -10.49 10.28
C LYS A 138 -4.41 -9.29 10.12
N LEU A 139 -4.43 -8.68 8.94
CA LEU A 139 -3.60 -7.52 8.61
C LEU A 139 -4.19 -6.20 9.12
N GLN A 140 -5.46 -6.18 9.53
CA GLN A 140 -6.16 -5.01 10.01
C GLN A 140 -6.05 -4.78 11.52
N GLU A 141 -5.32 -5.63 12.25
CA GLU A 141 -5.00 -5.37 13.65
C GLU A 141 -4.19 -4.08 13.80
N LEU A 142 -4.37 -3.37 14.91
CA LEU A 142 -3.74 -2.07 15.12
C LEU A 142 -2.21 -2.08 14.95
N ASN A 143 -1.53 -3.11 15.44
CA ASN A 143 -0.07 -3.20 15.31
C ASN A 143 0.37 -3.33 13.85
N SER A 144 -0.41 -4.09 13.06
CA SER A 144 -0.16 -4.28 11.62
C SER A 144 -0.37 -2.96 10.86
N ILE A 145 -1.47 -2.23 11.12
CA ILE A 145 -1.72 -0.95 10.46
C ILE A 145 -0.72 0.13 10.87
N ARG A 146 -0.27 0.15 12.13
CA ARG A 146 0.76 1.07 12.61
C ARG A 146 2.04 0.86 11.82
N GLY A 147 2.47 -0.40 11.69
CA GLY A 147 3.63 -0.77 10.88
C GLY A 147 3.49 -0.34 9.41
N LEU A 148 2.31 -0.52 8.80
CA LEU A 148 2.05 -0.05 7.44
C LEU A 148 2.16 1.46 7.33
N VAL A 149 1.44 2.20 8.16
CA VAL A 149 1.41 3.67 8.08
C VAL A 149 2.81 4.25 8.31
N MET A 150 3.57 3.73 9.27
CA MET A 150 4.96 4.18 9.48
C MET A 150 5.85 3.93 8.25
N ALA A 151 5.72 2.77 7.61
CA ALA A 151 6.48 2.44 6.42
C ALA A 151 6.09 3.33 5.23
N GLU A 152 4.79 3.40 4.90
CA GLU A 152 4.30 4.16 3.75
C GLU A 152 4.52 5.67 3.92
N THR A 153 4.32 6.22 5.12
CA THR A 153 4.62 7.65 5.37
C THR A 153 6.12 7.97 5.29
N SER A 154 6.99 7.02 5.61
CA SER A 154 8.44 7.20 5.42
C SER A 154 8.79 7.28 3.93
N GLU A 155 8.15 6.48 3.08
CA GLU A 155 8.33 6.56 1.61
C GLU A 155 7.79 7.88 1.04
N LEU A 156 6.66 8.37 1.55
CA LEU A 156 6.14 9.69 1.16
C LEU A 156 7.09 10.81 1.59
N ASP A 157 7.64 10.76 2.81
CA ASP A 157 8.64 11.72 3.30
C ASP A 157 9.91 11.73 2.44
N ASN A 158 10.38 10.56 2.01
CA ASN A 158 11.50 10.44 1.07
C ASN A 158 11.16 11.08 -0.28
N THR A 159 9.97 10.79 -0.81
CA THR A 159 9.48 11.38 -2.06
C THR A 159 9.42 12.90 -1.99
N VAL A 160 8.96 13.47 -0.86
CA VAL A 160 8.96 14.92 -0.63
C VAL A 160 10.38 15.49 -0.63
N VAL A 161 11.32 14.82 0.07
CA VAL A 161 12.73 15.24 0.09
C VAL A 161 13.34 15.19 -1.30
N ASP A 162 13.05 14.16 -2.09
CA ASP A 162 13.53 14.01 -3.46
C ASP A 162 13.01 15.16 -4.35
N ILE A 163 11.71 15.46 -4.29
CA ILE A 163 11.11 16.57 -5.05
C ILE A 163 11.81 17.89 -4.71
N LEU A 164 11.97 18.19 -3.42
CA LEU A 164 12.61 19.42 -2.97
C LEU A 164 14.09 19.46 -3.36
N THR A 165 14.79 18.34 -3.29
CA THR A 165 16.21 18.25 -3.67
C THR A 165 16.39 18.51 -5.17
N THR A 166 15.57 17.88 -6.02
CA THR A 166 15.64 18.12 -7.47
C THR A 166 15.27 19.56 -7.80
N PHE A 167 14.26 20.13 -7.14
CA PHE A 167 13.89 21.53 -7.35
C PHE A 167 15.02 22.50 -6.97
N PHE A 168 15.72 22.26 -5.86
CA PHE A 168 16.87 23.09 -5.48
C PHE A 168 18.06 22.97 -6.42
N SER A 169 18.20 21.84 -7.13
CA SER A 169 19.29 21.66 -8.10
C SER A 169 19.18 22.59 -9.32
N GLU A 170 18.00 23.14 -9.60
CA GLU A 170 17.77 24.10 -10.68
C GLU A 170 18.46 25.46 -10.44
N GLN A 171 18.84 25.77 -9.19
CA GLN A 171 19.48 27.05 -8.79
C GLN A 171 18.77 28.31 -9.31
N SER A 172 17.44 28.27 -9.37
CA SER A 172 16.59 29.36 -9.85
C SER A 172 16.20 30.36 -8.74
N ASP A 173 15.67 31.53 -9.13
CA ASP A 173 15.09 32.50 -8.19
C ASP A 173 13.92 31.89 -7.41
N GLU A 174 13.12 31.03 -8.05
CA GLU A 174 12.06 30.26 -7.42
C GLU A 174 12.60 29.31 -6.34
N ALA A 175 13.73 28.63 -6.62
CA ALA A 175 14.42 27.79 -5.65
C ALA A 175 14.94 28.60 -4.46
N ALA A 176 15.54 29.78 -4.69
CA ALA A 176 15.98 30.68 -3.63
C ALA A 176 14.82 31.19 -2.75
N SER A 177 13.68 31.51 -3.38
CA SER A 177 12.44 31.90 -2.71
C SER A 177 11.91 30.80 -1.79
N LEU A 178 11.87 29.55 -2.28
CA LEU A 178 11.47 28.41 -1.46
C LEU A 178 12.43 28.15 -0.30
N ARG A 179 13.74 28.24 -0.53
CA ARG A 179 14.76 28.09 0.54
C ARG A 179 14.53 29.10 1.66
N THR A 180 14.30 30.36 1.30
CA THR A 180 14.03 31.44 2.26
C THR A 180 12.79 31.14 3.10
N TYR A 181 11.72 30.63 2.47
CA TYR A 181 10.52 30.19 3.17
C TYR A 181 10.81 29.06 4.17
N ILE A 182 11.54 28.02 3.77
CA ILE A 182 11.89 26.88 4.63
C ILE A 182 12.69 27.34 5.86
N ILE A 183 13.74 28.15 5.65
CA ILE A 183 14.56 28.67 6.75
C ILE A 183 13.72 29.48 7.73
N LYS A 184 12.85 30.36 7.21
CA LYS A 184 11.92 31.13 8.05
C LYS A 184 11.01 30.22 8.88
N ALA A 185 10.40 29.22 8.26
CA ALA A 185 9.51 28.28 8.95
C ALA A 185 10.23 27.50 10.06
N ILE A 186 11.48 27.09 9.84
CA ILE A 186 12.31 26.42 10.85
C ILE A 186 12.63 27.39 12.00
N LYS A 187 13.08 28.61 11.69
CA LYS A 187 13.42 29.65 12.68
C LYS A 187 12.24 30.00 13.58
N GLU A 188 11.04 30.13 13.01
CA GLU A 188 9.82 30.43 13.78
C GLU A 188 9.44 29.32 14.77
N SER A 189 9.71 28.05 14.42
CA SER A 189 9.41 26.89 15.27
C SER A 189 10.43 26.63 16.38
N THR A 190 11.61 27.24 16.30
CA THR A 190 12.77 26.99 17.18
C THR A 190 12.99 28.08 18.22
N LYS A 191 11.95 28.85 18.58
CA LYS A 191 11.99 29.87 19.67
C LYS A 191 12.48 29.22 20.98
N GLY A 192 13.79 29.27 21.21
CA GLY A 192 14.46 28.62 22.34
C GLY A 192 15.82 27.98 22.02
N ASN A 193 16.17 27.76 20.76
CA ASN A 193 17.45 27.14 20.34
C ASN A 193 18.15 27.98 19.25
N GLN A 194 18.44 29.25 19.59
CA GLN A 194 18.88 30.29 18.65
C GLN A 194 20.22 29.96 17.94
N ASP A 195 21.13 29.26 18.61
CA ASP A 195 22.46 28.95 18.06
C ASP A 195 22.41 28.04 16.84
N ARG A 196 21.45 27.10 16.80
CA ARG A 196 21.28 26.16 15.69
C ARG A 196 20.52 26.81 14.53
N ALA A 197 19.59 27.72 14.85
CA ALA A 197 18.82 28.48 13.88
C ALA A 197 19.67 29.53 13.14
N ALA A 198 20.69 30.09 13.80
CA ALA A 198 21.63 31.06 13.22
C ALA A 198 22.52 30.42 12.13
N LYS A 199 22.88 29.15 12.26
CA LYS A 199 23.73 28.43 11.30
C LYS A 199 22.99 27.92 10.06
N LEU A 200 21.66 27.99 10.03
CA LEU A 200 20.87 27.49 8.90
C LEU A 200 21.08 28.28 7.63
N ASP A 201 21.42 29.57 7.74
CA ASP A 201 21.68 30.39 6.57
C ASP A 201 22.93 29.92 5.81
N ASP A 202 23.90 29.33 6.52
CA ASP A 202 25.15 28.78 5.98
C ASP A 202 25.00 27.36 5.42
N PHE A 203 23.88 26.69 5.67
CA PHE A 203 23.69 25.31 5.23
C PHE A 203 23.25 25.25 3.77
N GLU A 204 23.87 24.33 3.02
CA GLU A 204 23.40 23.91 1.70
C GLU A 204 21.96 23.41 1.78
N SER A 205 21.15 23.68 0.75
CA SER A 205 19.72 23.31 0.73
C SER A 205 19.51 21.82 0.98
N ALA A 206 20.34 20.96 0.38
CA ALA A 206 20.29 19.51 0.57
C ALA A 206 20.55 19.07 2.03
N THR A 207 21.37 19.83 2.77
CA THR A 207 21.63 19.58 4.20
C THR A 207 20.42 19.96 5.03
N ILE A 208 19.80 21.11 4.76
CA ILE A 208 18.60 21.58 5.47
C ILE A 208 17.46 20.55 5.37
N LEU A 209 17.27 19.93 4.19
CA LEU A 209 16.22 18.94 3.95
C LEU A 209 16.35 17.66 4.80
N LYS A 210 17.56 17.37 5.32
CA LYS A 210 17.86 16.19 6.14
C LYS A 210 17.86 16.49 7.64
N GLU A 211 17.79 17.76 8.02
CA GLU A 211 17.81 18.14 9.44
C GLU A 211 16.51 17.73 10.14
N ARG A 212 16.63 17.15 11.34
CA ARG A 212 15.48 16.69 12.14
C ARG A 212 14.46 17.80 12.46
N ILE A 213 14.91 19.05 12.52
CA ILE A 213 14.05 20.20 12.78
C ILE A 213 13.12 20.53 11.59
N PHE A 214 13.46 20.05 10.38
CA PHE A 214 12.61 20.06 9.20
C PHE A 214 11.75 18.80 9.15
N ASP A 215 10.80 18.73 10.08
CA ASP A 215 9.85 17.63 10.25
C ASP A 215 8.82 17.52 9.10
N ALA A 216 8.02 16.45 9.13
CA ALA A 216 7.02 16.15 8.11
C ALA A 216 6.01 17.28 7.87
N ASP A 217 5.61 18.02 8.92
CA ASP A 217 4.70 19.17 8.80
C ASP A 217 5.34 20.28 7.97
N LYS A 218 6.60 20.66 8.29
CA LYS A 218 7.33 21.67 7.51
C LYS A 218 7.64 21.21 6.09
N LYS A 219 7.94 19.92 5.88
CA LYS A 219 8.11 19.31 4.56
C LYS A 219 6.85 19.46 3.72
N ALA A 220 5.67 19.13 4.26
CA ALA A 220 4.40 19.29 3.57
C ALA A 220 4.08 20.76 3.24
N ARG A 221 4.36 21.69 4.18
CA ARG A 221 4.24 23.14 3.92
C ARG A 221 5.16 23.61 2.80
N ALA A 222 6.38 23.08 2.73
CA ALA A 222 7.33 23.41 1.67
C ALA A 222 6.81 22.97 0.29
N ILE A 223 6.20 21.78 0.18
CA ILE A 223 5.53 21.36 -1.07
C ILE A 223 4.35 22.25 -1.41
N GLY A 224 3.52 22.62 -0.42
CA GLY A 224 2.44 23.59 -0.63
C GLY A 224 2.98 24.94 -1.15
N LYS A 225 4.11 25.42 -0.62
CA LYS A 225 4.75 26.64 -1.09
C LYS A 225 5.34 26.48 -2.50
N LEU A 226 5.93 25.34 -2.82
CA LEU A 226 6.42 25.00 -4.16
C LEU A 226 5.29 25.07 -5.19
N LEU A 227 4.14 24.47 -4.88
CA LEU A 227 2.95 24.50 -5.75
C LEU A 227 2.47 25.93 -6.00
N ASN A 228 2.46 26.77 -4.96
CA ASN A 228 2.10 28.19 -5.09
C ASN A 228 3.09 28.97 -5.97
N ILE A 229 4.39 28.72 -5.82
CA ILE A 229 5.44 29.32 -6.67
C ILE A 229 5.23 28.93 -8.14
N LYS A 230 4.91 27.66 -8.41
CA LYS A 230 4.61 27.15 -9.75
C LYS A 230 3.18 27.48 -10.23
N LYS A 231 2.37 28.18 -9.43
CA LYS A 231 0.97 28.54 -9.72
C LYS A 231 0.06 27.33 -10.00
N LEU A 232 0.33 26.23 -9.31
CA LEU A 232 -0.40 24.96 -9.41
C LEU A 232 -1.34 24.72 -8.22
N ASP A 233 -1.25 25.52 -7.17
CA ASP A 233 -1.95 25.33 -5.88
C ASP A 233 -3.48 25.45 -5.95
N GLN A 234 -4.03 25.94 -7.06
CA GLN A 234 -5.48 26.00 -7.30
C GLN A 234 -5.99 24.92 -8.27
N GLN A 235 -5.08 24.13 -8.85
CA GLN A 235 -5.42 23.11 -9.85
C GLN A 235 -5.65 21.76 -9.16
N ASP A 236 -6.61 20.98 -9.64
CA ASP A 236 -6.74 19.59 -9.19
C ASP A 236 -5.58 18.74 -9.73
N PRO A 237 -5.01 17.82 -8.94
CA PRO A 237 -5.39 17.43 -7.58
C PRO A 237 -4.63 18.17 -6.46
N PHE A 238 -3.94 19.28 -6.77
CA PHE A 238 -3.03 19.99 -5.87
C PHE A 238 -3.72 21.00 -4.93
N LYS A 239 -4.98 21.31 -5.21
CA LYS A 239 -5.77 22.22 -4.38
C LYS A 239 -5.80 21.77 -2.92
N ASN A 240 -5.51 22.70 -2.01
CA ASN A 240 -5.44 22.46 -0.56
C ASN A 240 -4.49 21.31 -0.18
N PHE A 241 -3.42 21.09 -0.96
CA PHE A 241 -2.49 19.97 -0.75
C PHE A 241 -2.04 19.83 0.70
N TYR A 242 -1.58 20.92 1.32
CA TYR A 242 -1.03 20.88 2.68
C TYR A 242 -2.08 20.44 3.71
N ASP A 243 -3.28 21.03 3.71
CA ASP A 243 -4.32 20.70 4.70
C ASP A 243 -4.81 19.26 4.54
N ASN A 244 -4.97 18.81 3.29
CA ASN A 244 -5.33 17.43 2.97
C ASN A 244 -4.23 16.46 3.40
N TYR A 245 -2.96 16.72 3.04
CA TYR A 245 -1.82 15.86 3.40
C TYR A 245 -1.61 15.81 4.91
N LYS A 246 -1.75 16.96 5.59
CA LYS A 246 -1.67 17.03 7.05
C LYS A 246 -2.70 16.13 7.71
N THR A 247 -3.97 16.27 7.32
CA THR A 247 -5.08 15.52 7.91
C THR A 247 -5.01 14.04 7.57
N ASP A 248 -4.82 13.72 6.29
CA ASP A 248 -4.90 12.36 5.75
C ASP A 248 -3.67 11.51 6.07
N VAL A 249 -2.49 12.14 6.22
CA VAL A 249 -1.20 11.44 6.36
C VAL A 249 -0.52 11.76 7.69
N ILE A 250 -0.18 13.03 7.96
CA ILE A 250 0.68 13.40 9.09
C ILE A 250 -0.04 13.15 10.43
N ASP A 251 -1.25 13.64 10.56
CA ASP A 251 -2.01 13.56 11.80
C ASP A 251 -2.40 12.09 12.05
N LYS A 252 -2.83 11.34 11.03
CA LYS A 252 -3.10 9.89 11.17
C LYS A 252 -1.86 9.07 11.54
N ARG A 253 -0.70 9.40 11.00
CA ARG A 253 0.59 8.80 11.38
C ARG A 253 0.92 9.09 12.85
N ASN A 254 0.79 10.34 13.28
CA ASN A 254 1.06 10.72 14.67
C ASN A 254 0.07 10.07 15.65
N ASP A 255 -1.20 9.99 15.27
CA ASP A 255 -2.25 9.33 16.04
C ASP A 255 -1.91 7.86 16.23
N LEU A 256 -1.63 7.12 15.16
CA LEU A 256 -1.25 5.71 15.25
C LEU A 256 0.06 5.49 16.02
N ALA A 257 1.02 6.41 15.95
CA ALA A 257 2.29 6.30 16.65
C ALA A 257 2.18 6.52 18.16
N HIS A 258 1.22 7.33 18.62
CA HIS A 258 1.09 7.73 20.03
C HIS A 258 -0.15 7.17 20.73
N ALA A 259 -1.15 6.69 19.99
CA ALA A 259 -2.38 6.15 20.55
C ALA A 259 -2.13 4.82 21.27
N LYS A 260 -2.87 4.65 22.37
CA LYS A 260 -3.02 3.35 23.03
C LYS A 260 -4.14 2.58 22.34
N SER A 261 -4.02 1.25 22.28
CA SER A 261 -5.19 0.39 22.03
C SER A 261 -5.88 0.10 23.35
N ASP A 262 -7.20 0.04 23.30
CA ASP A 262 -8.00 -0.65 24.31
C ASP A 262 -9.09 -1.46 23.62
N THR A 263 -9.57 -2.52 24.28
CA THR A 263 -10.68 -3.34 23.78
C THR A 263 -11.89 -3.12 24.66
N ILE A 264 -12.93 -2.51 24.08
CA ILE A 264 -14.19 -2.22 24.77
C ILE A 264 -15.27 -3.08 24.12
N ASP A 265 -15.90 -3.97 24.87
CA ASP A 265 -16.94 -4.90 24.41
C ASP A 265 -16.55 -5.73 23.16
N GLY A 266 -15.27 -6.14 23.08
CA GLY A 266 -14.74 -6.94 21.98
C GLY A 266 -14.40 -6.16 20.70
N VAL A 267 -14.50 -4.83 20.74
CA VAL A 267 -14.12 -3.93 19.65
C VAL A 267 -12.83 -3.19 20.01
N GLU A 268 -11.89 -3.14 19.07
CA GLU A 268 -10.64 -2.40 19.25
C GLU A 268 -10.87 -0.89 19.06
N TYR A 269 -10.40 -0.11 20.04
CA TYR A 269 -10.45 1.34 20.03
C TYR A 269 -9.04 1.93 20.05
N LEU A 270 -8.87 3.01 19.31
CA LEU A 270 -7.73 3.91 19.41
C LEU A 270 -8.02 4.98 20.44
N ILE A 271 -7.29 4.98 21.55
CA ILE A 271 -7.41 6.01 22.57
C ILE A 271 -6.44 7.15 22.24
N LEU A 272 -6.99 8.23 21.69
CA LEU A 272 -6.24 9.43 21.33
C LEU A 272 -6.16 10.38 22.53
N SER A 273 -5.00 10.49 23.15
CA SER A 273 -4.76 11.48 24.19
C SER A 273 -4.53 12.86 23.57
N ARG A 274 -5.47 13.78 23.80
CA ARG A 274 -5.39 15.19 23.40
C ARG A 274 -5.33 16.09 24.63
N LYS A 275 -5.17 17.40 24.44
CA LYS A 275 -5.08 18.37 25.55
C LYS A 275 -6.36 18.46 26.39
N ASP A 276 -7.50 18.18 25.77
CA ASP A 276 -8.84 18.25 26.35
C ASP A 276 -9.35 16.91 26.89
N GLY A 277 -8.60 15.82 26.72
CA GLY A 277 -8.95 14.51 27.26
C GLY A 277 -8.56 13.34 26.36
N GLU A 278 -9.05 12.16 26.73
CA GLU A 278 -8.96 10.95 25.91
C GLU A 278 -10.16 10.87 24.98
N HIS A 279 -9.90 10.65 23.69
CA HIS A 279 -10.91 10.53 22.65
C HIS A 279 -10.82 9.13 22.04
N PRO A 280 -11.73 8.21 22.40
CA PRO A 280 -11.77 6.88 21.79
C PRO A 280 -12.29 6.97 20.35
N GLU A 281 -11.46 6.62 19.37
CA GLU A 281 -11.87 6.44 17.98
C GLU A 281 -12.02 4.94 17.72
N LYS A 282 -13.21 4.51 17.28
CA LYS A 282 -13.42 3.12 16.89
C LYS A 282 -12.49 2.78 15.74
N PHE A 283 -11.73 1.70 15.89
CA PHE A 283 -10.78 1.25 14.88
C PHE A 283 -11.32 0.00 14.20
N ASP A 284 -11.95 0.18 13.04
CA ASP A 284 -12.58 -0.89 12.28
C ASP A 284 -12.07 -0.98 10.83
N GLN A 285 -12.67 -1.91 10.08
CA GLN A 285 -12.31 -2.18 8.69
C GLN A 285 -12.48 -0.94 7.81
N GLU A 286 -13.50 -0.12 8.02
CA GLU A 286 -13.74 1.09 7.23
C GLU A 286 -12.60 2.09 7.45
N LYS A 287 -12.20 2.30 8.70
CA LYS A 287 -11.04 3.14 9.04
C LYS A 287 -9.74 2.63 8.39
N CYS A 288 -9.53 1.31 8.40
CA CYS A 288 -8.37 0.69 7.75
C CYS A 288 -8.36 0.90 6.24
N ILE A 289 -9.53 0.86 5.58
CA ILE A 289 -9.68 1.13 4.14
C ILE A 289 -9.41 2.62 3.85
N GLU A 290 -9.99 3.51 4.65
CA GLU A 290 -9.82 4.97 4.55
C GLU A 290 -8.33 5.35 4.59
N ILE A 291 -7.61 4.90 5.62
CA ILE A 291 -6.17 5.16 5.80
C ILE A 291 -5.38 4.73 4.56
N ARG A 292 -5.62 3.51 4.08
CA ARG A 292 -4.87 2.99 2.94
C ARG A 292 -5.18 3.75 1.64
N LYS A 293 -6.44 4.11 1.40
CA LYS A 293 -6.82 4.95 0.25
C LYS A 293 -6.19 6.33 0.32
N ASN A 294 -6.14 6.93 1.50
CA ASN A 294 -5.49 8.22 1.72
C ASN A 294 -3.99 8.19 1.44
N LEU A 295 -3.28 7.17 1.94
CA LEU A 295 -1.85 6.98 1.64
C LEU A 295 -1.61 6.82 0.14
N GLN A 296 -2.43 6.02 -0.55
CA GLN A 296 -2.32 5.85 -2.00
C GLN A 296 -2.57 7.15 -2.76
N LYS A 297 -3.68 7.85 -2.44
CA LYS A 297 -4.03 9.15 -3.01
C LYS A 297 -2.87 10.13 -2.91
N HIS A 298 -2.25 10.26 -1.73
CA HIS A 298 -1.15 11.20 -1.53
C HIS A 298 0.16 10.75 -2.18
N ALA A 299 0.42 9.45 -2.29
CA ALA A 299 1.52 8.93 -3.11
C ALA A 299 1.36 9.35 -4.58
N ASP A 300 0.16 9.19 -5.14
CA ASP A 300 -0.12 9.55 -6.53
C ASP A 300 -0.07 11.06 -6.75
N ILE A 301 -0.56 11.86 -5.80
CA ILE A 301 -0.44 13.31 -5.84
C ILE A 301 1.03 13.73 -5.83
N LEU A 302 1.86 13.21 -4.92
CA LEU A 302 3.29 13.52 -4.89
C LEU A 302 4.00 13.11 -6.18
N LYS A 303 3.66 11.96 -6.76
CA LYS A 303 4.17 11.55 -8.07
C LYS A 303 3.82 12.56 -9.17
N LYS A 304 2.57 13.01 -9.23
CA LYS A 304 2.13 14.05 -10.17
C LYS A 304 2.86 15.37 -9.94
N ILE A 305 3.05 15.78 -8.67
CA ILE A 305 3.82 16.98 -8.32
C ILE A 305 5.23 16.86 -8.90
N ARG A 306 5.89 15.72 -8.70
CA ARG A 306 7.23 15.45 -9.26
C ARG A 306 7.24 15.62 -10.78
N GLU A 307 6.26 15.06 -11.48
CA GLU A 307 6.15 15.10 -12.94
C GLU A 307 5.91 16.51 -13.51
N VAL A 308 5.14 17.36 -12.81
CA VAL A 308 4.77 18.70 -13.32
C VAL A 308 5.67 19.83 -12.82
N THR A 309 6.39 19.62 -11.71
CA THR A 309 7.23 20.68 -11.10
C THR A 309 8.69 20.58 -11.49
N LEU A 310 9.15 19.41 -11.96
CA LEU A 310 10.54 19.13 -12.29
C LEU A 310 10.67 18.78 -13.78
N PRO A 311 11.76 19.18 -14.45
CA PRO A 311 12.05 18.72 -15.79
C PRO A 311 12.19 17.20 -15.81
N LEU A 312 11.64 16.55 -16.83
CA LEU A 312 11.86 15.11 -17.07
C LEU A 312 13.37 14.87 -17.19
N PRO A 313 13.94 13.84 -16.54
CA PRO A 313 15.34 13.50 -16.73
C PRO A 313 15.59 13.24 -18.22
N SER A 314 16.54 13.98 -18.78
CA SER A 314 17.07 13.82 -20.14
C SER A 314 17.79 12.49 -20.31
#